data_AF-A0A812GFK5-F1
#
_entry.id   AF-A0A812GFK5-F1
#
_cell.length_a   1.000
_cell.length_b   1.000
_cell.length_c   1.000
_cell.angle_alpha   90.00
_cell.angle_beta   90.00
_cell.angle_gamma   90.00
#
_symmetry.space_group_name_H-M   'P 1'
#
loop_
_entity.id
_entity.type
_entity.pdbx_description
1 polymer ?
#
loop_
_entity_poly.entity_id
_entity_poly.type
_entity_poly.pdbx_seq_one_letter_code
_entity_poly.pdbx_strand_id
1 'polypeptide(L)'
;MRPILHRTCWSLKAAFAGRRPKSHPEDPCLQIPRQHTKLKQCLSRKFAVAEFKGDWEWHQRLWQMRTHWKSKQICHACRATLNSKGNDGQCCFVLFGSDIPRRSFEECLLVSMPDAPCPLVLVDGFHPGIIRFCAMHVLALGIYQTLCAEALLWLCESQVFSPMTDGMDARLRSAYIHFKGWLRINKLSCSGRQFSCRLLHLVETDFPYLGYKAFNCRIVLAWFLMSEVQNDLETSGRYLTASESENLYSRGQLALRFYREAAEIFSARAQLRFQLRPKLHAMDELLRGCLCEKYNPRYFQNYSEEDVLGLLKPLAQKSVVSSARSFEVSMMKRYFLRCDLGRKKINIHICIYACIYIVLINSIPWPGFLPIDPKMSNEAFGGRVAARSLLFTFWNHLVVLSLLYLGFGYRL
;
A
#
# COMPACT_ATOMS: atom_id res chain seq x y z
N MET A 1 -21.28 -11.77 1.09
CA MET A 1 -19.94 -11.65 1.74
C MET A 1 -19.88 -12.31 3.12
N ARG A 2 -20.85 -12.08 4.02
CA ARG A 2 -20.75 -12.55 5.41
C ARG A 2 -20.49 -14.06 5.59
N PRO A 3 -21.15 -15.00 4.86
CA PRO A 3 -20.84 -16.43 5.00
C PRO A 3 -19.38 -16.78 4.67
N ILE A 4 -18.82 -16.18 3.60
CA ILE A 4 -17.41 -16.36 3.23
C ILE A 4 -16.49 -15.85 4.35
N LEU A 5 -16.77 -14.67 4.91
CA LEU A 5 -15.97 -14.10 5.99
C LEU A 5 -16.03 -14.94 7.28
N HIS A 6 -17.18 -15.54 7.60
CA HIS A 6 -17.28 -16.50 8.71
C HIS A 6 -16.42 -17.74 8.47
N ARG A 7 -16.47 -18.34 7.27
CA ARG A 7 -15.60 -19.48 6.91
C ARG A 7 -14.12 -19.11 6.92
N THR A 8 -13.78 -17.90 6.49
CA THR A 8 -12.43 -17.35 6.57
C THR A 8 -11.98 -17.23 8.02
N CYS A 9 -12.76 -16.59 8.89
CA CYS A 9 -12.46 -16.47 10.31
C CYS A 9 -12.25 -17.85 10.95
N TRP A 10 -13.16 -18.78 10.70
CA TRP A 10 -13.06 -20.15 11.20
C TRP A 10 -11.79 -20.86 10.72
N SER A 11 -11.43 -20.71 9.44
CA SER A 11 -10.21 -21.29 8.87
C SER A 11 -8.95 -20.70 9.49
N LEU A 12 -8.94 -19.39 9.75
CA LEU A 12 -7.84 -18.69 10.42
C LEU A 12 -7.69 -19.16 11.87
N LYS A 13 -8.79 -19.36 12.60
CA LYS A 13 -8.77 -19.96 13.95
C LYS A 13 -8.21 -21.37 13.95
N ALA A 14 -8.62 -22.21 12.99
CA ALA A 14 -8.07 -23.55 12.86
C ALA A 14 -6.55 -23.53 12.60
N ALA A 15 -6.10 -22.64 11.71
CA ALA A 15 -4.67 -22.43 11.42
C ALA A 15 -3.90 -21.90 12.64
N PHE A 16 -4.50 -20.99 13.41
CA PHE A 16 -3.94 -20.47 14.66
C PHE A 16 -3.74 -21.56 15.71
N ALA A 17 -4.75 -22.41 15.89
CA ALA A 17 -4.66 -23.57 16.76
C ALA A 17 -3.64 -24.62 16.29
N GLY A 18 -3.15 -24.54 15.05
CA GLY A 18 -2.31 -25.57 14.42
C GLY A 18 -3.05 -26.88 14.19
N ARG A 19 -4.39 -26.83 14.13
CA ARG A 19 -5.25 -28.02 14.07
C ARG A 19 -5.96 -28.09 12.74
N ARG A 20 -6.03 -29.29 12.17
CA ARG A 20 -6.97 -29.56 11.08
C ARG A 20 -8.39 -29.50 11.64
N PRO A 21 -9.32 -28.84 10.96
CA PRO A 21 -10.70 -28.81 11.41
C PRO A 21 -11.31 -30.21 11.40
N LYS A 22 -12.15 -30.50 12.41
CA LYS A 22 -12.85 -31.79 12.54
C LYS A 22 -14.31 -31.74 12.08
N SER A 23 -14.91 -30.55 12.12
CA SER A 23 -16.31 -30.29 11.79
C SER A 23 -16.44 -29.17 10.74
N HIS A 24 -17.62 -29.01 10.15
CA HIS A 24 -17.93 -27.93 9.23
C HIS A 24 -18.04 -26.58 9.97
N PRO A 25 -17.63 -25.44 9.38
CA PRO A 25 -17.72 -24.11 10.01
C PRO A 25 -19.14 -23.68 10.40
N GLU A 26 -20.14 -24.12 9.63
CA GLU A 26 -21.54 -23.71 9.80
C GLU A 26 -22.36 -24.75 10.59
N ASP A 27 -21.86 -25.98 10.75
CA ASP A 27 -22.55 -27.06 11.45
C ASP A 27 -21.52 -27.96 12.16
N PRO A 28 -21.37 -27.81 13.49
CA PRO A 28 -20.48 -28.66 14.28
C PRO A 28 -20.79 -30.16 14.20
N CYS A 29 -22.03 -30.53 13.89
CA CYS A 29 -22.47 -31.92 13.76
C CYS A 29 -22.05 -32.53 12.42
N LEU A 30 -21.86 -31.72 11.37
CA LEU A 30 -21.31 -32.18 10.10
C LEU A 30 -19.81 -32.44 10.23
N GLN A 31 -19.42 -33.69 10.41
CA GLN A 31 -18.03 -34.09 10.41
C GLN A 31 -17.43 -34.01 9.01
N ILE A 32 -16.22 -33.46 8.91
CA ILE A 32 -15.48 -33.47 7.65
C ILE A 32 -15.11 -34.94 7.33
N PRO A 33 -15.30 -35.42 6.08
CA PRO A 33 -15.10 -36.83 5.75
C PRO A 33 -13.76 -37.37 6.25
N ARG A 34 -13.77 -38.59 6.80
CA ARG A 34 -12.60 -39.21 7.46
C ARG A 34 -11.33 -39.17 6.60
N GLN A 35 -11.46 -39.24 5.27
CA GLN A 35 -10.34 -39.16 4.33
C GLN A 35 -9.51 -37.86 4.49
N HIS A 36 -10.13 -36.73 4.83
CA HIS A 36 -9.43 -35.47 5.09
C HIS A 36 -8.80 -35.39 6.49
N THR A 37 -9.34 -36.15 7.45
CA THR A 37 -8.80 -36.26 8.82
C THR A 37 -7.70 -37.32 8.97
N LYS A 38 -7.53 -38.23 8.00
CA LYS A 38 -6.52 -39.30 8.03
C LYS A 38 -5.08 -38.80 7.94
N LEU A 39 -4.87 -37.55 7.55
CA LEU A 39 -3.58 -36.87 7.69
C LEU A 39 -3.39 -36.50 9.17
N LYS A 40 -2.99 -37.50 9.98
CA LYS A 40 -2.81 -37.44 11.45
C LYS A 40 -1.77 -36.41 11.94
N GLN A 41 -1.14 -35.66 11.05
CA GLN A 41 -0.22 -34.61 11.44
C GLN A 41 -1.01 -33.36 11.83
N CYS A 42 -0.86 -32.94 13.10
CA CYS A 42 -0.98 -31.52 13.47
C CYS A 42 -0.30 -30.70 12.39
N LEU A 43 -0.83 -29.51 12.07
CA LEU A 43 -0.08 -28.61 11.21
C LEU A 43 1.28 -28.44 11.88
N SER A 44 2.37 -28.66 11.13
CA SER A 44 3.72 -28.59 11.68
C SER A 44 4.05 -27.20 12.25
N ARG A 45 3.19 -26.20 11.97
CA ARG A 45 3.30 -24.81 12.38
C ARG A 45 1.94 -24.25 12.76
N LYS A 46 1.93 -23.40 13.77
CA LYS A 46 0.81 -22.48 14.07
C LYS A 46 0.99 -21.21 13.23
N PHE A 47 -0.11 -20.56 12.90
CA PHE A 47 -0.12 -19.34 12.11
C PHE A 47 -0.82 -18.22 12.86
N ALA A 48 -0.25 -17.02 12.89
CA ALA A 48 -0.92 -15.83 13.39
C ALA A 48 -1.26 -14.91 12.22
N VAL A 49 -2.42 -14.26 12.29
CA VAL A 49 -2.77 -13.20 11.34
C VAL A 49 -2.01 -11.95 11.75
N ALA A 50 -1.01 -11.57 10.96
CA ALA A 50 -0.18 -10.41 11.23
C ALA A 50 -0.78 -9.11 10.64
N GLU A 51 -1.39 -9.20 9.45
CA GLU A 51 -1.97 -8.04 8.77
C GLU A 51 -3.14 -8.41 7.85
N PHE A 52 -4.07 -7.47 7.68
CA PHE A 52 -5.03 -7.48 6.58
C PHE A 52 -4.61 -6.40 5.59
N LYS A 53 -4.29 -6.78 4.36
CA LYS A 53 -3.85 -5.83 3.33
C LYS A 53 -4.99 -5.40 2.43
N GLY A 54 -5.04 -4.12 2.10
CA GLY A 54 -5.93 -3.56 1.12
C GLY A 54 -5.82 -2.04 1.08
N ASP A 55 -6.48 -1.42 0.10
CA ASP A 55 -6.66 0.02 0.11
C ASP A 55 -7.66 0.44 1.20
N TRP A 56 -7.70 1.73 1.53
CA TRP A 56 -8.57 2.23 2.59
C TRP A 56 -10.08 2.04 2.27
N GLU A 57 -10.47 2.11 0.99
CA GLU A 57 -11.86 1.89 0.57
C GLU A 57 -12.29 0.43 0.81
N TRP A 58 -11.38 -0.51 0.56
CA TRP A 58 -11.54 -1.92 0.85
C TRP A 58 -11.65 -2.16 2.35
N HIS A 59 -10.77 -1.57 3.16
CA HIS A 59 -10.88 -1.65 4.62
C HIS A 59 -12.22 -1.10 5.10
N GLN A 60 -12.62 0.09 4.65
CA GLN A 60 -13.90 0.69 5.00
C GLN A 60 -15.07 -0.25 4.68
N ARG A 61 -15.08 -0.88 3.51
CA ARG A 61 -16.15 -1.82 3.10
C ARG A 61 -16.12 -3.15 3.85
N LEU A 62 -14.92 -3.72 4.05
CA LEU A 62 -14.74 -5.00 4.72
C LEU A 62 -15.19 -4.91 6.18
N TRP A 63 -14.70 -3.88 6.88
CA TRP A 63 -14.96 -3.66 8.30
C TRP A 63 -16.26 -2.89 8.55
N GLN A 64 -16.85 -2.31 7.49
CA GLN A 64 -18.03 -1.45 7.57
C GLN A 64 -17.80 -0.28 8.53
N MET A 65 -16.59 0.28 8.53
CA MET A 65 -16.20 1.30 9.50
C MET A 65 -17.07 2.55 9.38
N ARG A 66 -17.56 3.02 10.53
CA ARG A 66 -18.22 4.33 10.69
C ARG A 66 -17.23 5.47 10.53
N THR A 67 -15.95 5.23 10.83
CA THR A 67 -14.85 6.19 10.71
C THR A 67 -14.14 6.06 9.37
N HIS A 68 -14.07 7.17 8.63
CA HIS A 68 -13.32 7.30 7.38
C HIS A 68 -13.06 8.78 7.07
N TRP A 69 -12.24 9.06 6.08
CA TRP A 69 -11.84 10.43 5.71
C TRP A 69 -12.97 11.38 5.29
N LYS A 70 -14.20 10.89 5.06
CA LYS A 70 -15.38 11.74 4.79
C LYS A 70 -16.35 11.83 5.97
N SER A 71 -16.18 11.04 7.03
CA SER A 71 -17.05 11.11 8.21
C SER A 71 -16.55 12.17 9.20
N LYS A 72 -17.41 12.60 10.12
CA LYS A 72 -17.06 13.56 11.18
C LYS A 72 -15.88 13.07 12.02
N GLN A 73 -15.85 11.78 12.33
CA GLN A 73 -14.73 11.09 12.97
C GLN A 73 -13.87 10.43 11.89
N ILE A 74 -12.64 10.88 11.72
CA ILE A 74 -11.87 10.55 10.51
C ILE A 74 -10.95 9.34 10.66
N CYS A 75 -10.57 9.02 11.89
CA CYS A 75 -9.61 7.97 12.22
C CYS A 75 -10.30 6.92 13.08
N HIS A 76 -9.98 5.64 12.88
CA HIS A 76 -10.44 4.54 13.75
C HIS A 76 -9.57 4.41 15.00
N ALA A 77 -8.30 4.80 14.90
CA ALA A 77 -7.29 4.53 15.92
C ALA A 77 -7.14 5.65 16.98
N CYS A 78 -7.62 6.86 16.70
CA CYS A 78 -7.63 7.98 17.64
C CYS A 78 -8.91 8.82 17.51
N ARG A 79 -9.03 9.88 18.32
CA ARG A 79 -10.21 10.76 18.38
C ARG A 79 -10.16 11.95 17.41
N ALA A 80 -9.45 11.81 16.29
CA ALA A 80 -9.35 12.87 15.30
C ALA A 80 -10.69 13.10 14.58
N THR A 81 -11.06 14.38 14.42
CA THR A 81 -12.33 14.80 13.78
C THR A 81 -12.13 15.91 12.75
N LEU A 82 -13.10 16.09 11.86
CA LEU A 82 -13.12 17.20 10.89
C LEU A 82 -13.35 18.55 11.57
N ASN A 83 -14.21 18.59 12.59
CA ASN A 83 -14.69 19.82 13.22
C ASN A 83 -14.55 19.72 14.75
N SER A 84 -13.34 19.88 15.29
CA SER A 84 -13.18 20.00 16.74
C SER A 84 -13.54 21.43 17.16
N LYS A 85 -14.70 21.63 17.79
CA LYS A 85 -15.05 22.91 18.43
C LYS A 85 -14.36 23.10 19.80
N GLY A 86 -13.20 22.49 20.03
CA GLY A 86 -12.34 22.70 21.20
C GLY A 86 -12.72 22.00 22.50
N ASN A 87 -13.98 21.59 22.73
CA ASN A 87 -14.42 21.29 24.11
C ASN A 87 -14.57 19.80 24.51
N ASP A 88 -14.51 18.83 23.59
CA ASP A 88 -14.88 17.43 23.90
C ASP A 88 -13.70 16.44 23.93
N GLY A 89 -12.46 16.92 24.07
CA GLY A 89 -11.27 16.06 23.92
C GLY A 89 -11.10 15.47 22.51
N GLN A 90 -11.80 16.05 21.52
CA GLN A 90 -11.62 15.75 20.10
C GLN A 90 -10.43 16.54 19.55
N CYS A 91 -9.54 15.87 18.84
CA CYS A 91 -8.40 16.54 18.20
C CYS A 91 -8.76 16.95 16.77
N CYS A 92 -8.44 18.18 16.40
CA CYS A 92 -8.49 18.59 15.00
C CYS A 92 -7.49 17.75 14.20
N PHE A 93 -7.87 17.26 13.02
CA PHE A 93 -7.01 16.38 12.22
C PHE A 93 -5.69 17.03 11.73
N VAL A 94 -5.58 18.35 11.85
CA VAL A 94 -4.38 19.12 11.48
C VAL A 94 -3.42 19.35 12.66
N LEU A 95 -3.77 18.86 13.85
CA LEU A 95 -2.88 18.83 15.01
C LEU A 95 -2.07 17.54 14.91
N PHE A 96 -0.81 17.65 14.53
CA PHE A 96 0.13 16.53 14.40
C PHE A 96 0.99 16.40 15.66
N GLY A 97 1.35 15.17 16.03
CA GLY A 97 2.29 14.92 17.15
C GLY A 97 1.95 13.71 18.01
N SER A 98 2.81 13.42 18.99
CA SER A 98 2.76 12.23 19.85
C SER A 98 1.57 12.18 20.80
N ASP A 99 1.01 13.35 21.14
CA ASP A 99 0.14 13.46 22.31
C ASP A 99 -1.35 13.23 22.01
N ILE A 100 -1.69 12.80 20.78
CA ILE A 100 -3.08 12.51 20.43
C ILE A 100 -3.49 11.18 21.09
N PRO A 101 -4.50 11.19 21.99
CA PRO A 101 -4.94 9.98 22.66
C PRO A 101 -5.41 8.90 21.67
N ARG A 102 -4.88 7.70 21.84
CA ARG A 102 -5.31 6.51 21.11
C ARG A 102 -6.61 5.99 21.70
N ARG A 103 -7.49 5.46 20.85
CA ARG A 103 -8.65 4.72 21.34
C ARG A 103 -8.19 3.42 21.97
N SER A 104 -8.86 3.00 23.04
CA SER A 104 -8.73 1.61 23.51
C SER A 104 -9.29 0.64 22.46
N PHE A 105 -9.04 -0.65 22.65
CA PHE A 105 -9.62 -1.70 21.81
C PHE A 105 -11.15 -1.62 21.81
N GLU A 106 -11.75 -1.52 23.00
CA GLU A 106 -13.19 -1.43 23.23
C GLU A 106 -13.77 -0.17 22.61
N GLU A 107 -13.13 0.99 22.82
CA GLU A 107 -13.56 2.25 22.23
C GLU A 107 -13.51 2.17 20.70
N CYS A 108 -12.46 1.57 20.12
CA CYS A 108 -12.36 1.40 18.68
C CYS A 108 -13.52 0.54 18.14
N LEU A 109 -13.85 -0.58 18.79
CA LEU A 109 -14.97 -1.42 18.38
C LEU A 109 -16.31 -0.69 18.49
N LEU A 110 -16.59 -0.02 19.62
CA LEU A 110 -17.87 0.65 19.85
C LEU A 110 -18.08 1.85 18.91
N VAL A 111 -17.02 2.64 18.69
CA VAL A 111 -17.10 3.90 17.95
C VAL A 111 -16.89 3.70 16.46
N SER A 112 -15.91 2.87 16.07
CA SER A 112 -15.44 2.78 14.68
C SER A 112 -16.11 1.67 13.90
N MET A 113 -16.57 0.60 14.56
CA MET A 113 -17.19 -0.56 13.90
C MET A 113 -18.73 -0.48 13.98
N PRO A 114 -19.47 -1.18 13.10
CA PRO A 114 -20.91 -1.30 13.23
C PRO A 114 -21.27 -2.24 14.39
N ASP A 115 -22.53 -2.21 14.83
CA ASP A 115 -23.03 -3.07 15.92
C ASP A 115 -22.86 -4.57 15.63
N ALA A 116 -22.92 -4.95 14.35
CA ALA A 116 -22.59 -6.28 13.86
C ALA A 116 -21.28 -6.23 13.04
N PRO A 117 -20.10 -6.28 13.69
CA PRO A 117 -18.81 -6.12 13.03
C PRO A 117 -18.50 -7.28 12.07
N CYS A 118 -17.52 -7.06 11.20
CA CYS A 118 -17.00 -8.10 10.32
C CYS A 118 -16.55 -9.33 11.14
N PRO A 119 -16.91 -10.58 10.75
CA PRO A 119 -16.52 -11.78 11.51
C PRO A 119 -15.02 -11.95 11.71
N LEU A 120 -14.19 -11.30 10.91
CA LEU A 120 -12.73 -11.31 11.06
C LEU A 120 -12.26 -10.67 12.37
N VAL A 121 -13.08 -9.85 13.05
CA VAL A 121 -12.75 -9.35 14.40
C VAL A 121 -12.66 -10.48 15.43
N LEU A 122 -13.25 -11.63 15.13
CA LEU A 122 -13.23 -12.80 16.01
C LEU A 122 -11.95 -13.63 15.87
N VAL A 123 -11.08 -13.33 14.89
CA VAL A 123 -9.81 -14.07 14.70
C VAL A 123 -8.96 -13.93 15.97
N ASP A 124 -8.36 -15.05 16.40
CA ASP A 124 -7.50 -15.04 17.59
C ASP A 124 -6.31 -14.08 17.39
N GLY A 125 -6.12 -13.17 18.35
CA GLY A 125 -5.10 -12.11 18.26
C GLY A 125 -5.51 -10.90 17.41
N PHE A 126 -6.78 -10.79 17.00
CA PHE A 126 -7.25 -9.59 16.32
C PHE A 126 -7.07 -8.34 17.21
N HIS A 127 -6.50 -7.29 16.63
CA HIS A 127 -6.39 -5.97 17.22
C HIS A 127 -6.66 -4.90 16.14
N PRO A 128 -7.38 -3.80 16.41
CA PRO A 128 -7.68 -2.76 15.43
C PRO A 128 -6.43 -2.13 14.80
N GLY A 129 -5.29 -2.20 15.49
CA GLY A 129 -4.00 -1.82 14.93
C GLY A 129 -3.66 -2.55 13.63
N ILE A 130 -4.16 -3.77 13.41
CA ILE A 130 -3.99 -4.50 12.14
C ILE A 130 -4.60 -3.75 10.94
N ILE A 131 -5.58 -2.87 11.17
CA ILE A 131 -6.17 -2.03 10.13
C ILE A 131 -5.26 -0.83 9.90
N ARG A 132 -4.40 -0.92 8.89
CA ARG A 132 -3.39 0.09 8.57
C ARG A 132 -3.85 1.01 7.45
N PHE A 133 -3.41 2.26 7.53
CA PHE A 133 -3.37 3.10 6.35
C PHE A 133 -2.25 2.62 5.41
N CYS A 134 -2.44 2.75 4.10
CA CYS A 134 -1.43 2.37 3.12
C CYS A 134 -0.66 3.60 2.62
N ALA A 135 0.68 3.52 2.58
CA ALA A 135 1.53 4.61 2.13
C ALA A 135 1.20 5.10 0.72
N MET A 136 0.80 4.19 -0.19
CA MET A 136 0.42 4.54 -1.56
C MET A 136 -0.76 5.51 -1.62
N HIS A 137 -1.85 5.26 -0.89
CA HIS A 137 -3.04 6.12 -0.96
C HIS A 137 -2.90 7.40 -0.12
N VAL A 138 -2.17 7.31 0.99
CA VAL A 138 -1.94 8.45 1.89
C VAL A 138 -0.93 9.41 1.28
N LEU A 139 0.23 8.90 0.87
CA LEU A 139 1.33 9.69 0.34
C LEU A 139 1.15 9.91 -1.17
N ALA A 140 1.30 8.86 -1.98
CA ALA A 140 1.43 8.99 -3.43
C ALA A 140 0.15 9.46 -4.16
N LEU A 141 -1.03 8.95 -3.79
CA LEU A 141 -2.34 9.41 -4.31
C LEU A 141 -3.01 10.45 -3.40
N GLY A 142 -2.28 10.99 -2.43
CA GLY A 142 -2.81 11.94 -1.47
C GLY A 142 -1.96 13.19 -1.43
N ILE A 143 -0.98 13.18 -0.54
CA ILE A 143 -0.14 14.34 -0.23
C ILE A 143 0.75 14.71 -1.43
N TYR A 144 1.37 13.72 -2.09
CA TYR A 144 2.32 13.96 -3.17
C TYR A 144 1.68 14.51 -4.43
N GLN A 145 0.39 14.25 -4.68
CA GLN A 145 -0.30 14.87 -5.81
C GLN A 145 -0.33 16.39 -5.66
N THR A 146 -0.61 16.90 -4.46
CA THR A 146 -0.59 18.34 -4.19
C THR A 146 0.84 18.86 -4.17
N LEU A 147 1.77 18.19 -3.49
CA LEU A 147 3.17 18.64 -3.44
C LEU A 147 3.82 18.72 -4.83
N CYS A 148 3.62 17.71 -5.69
CA CYS A 148 4.16 17.75 -7.05
C CYS A 148 3.50 18.84 -7.90
N ALA A 149 2.21 19.11 -7.70
CA ALA A 149 1.54 20.20 -8.40
C ALA A 149 2.09 21.56 -7.99
N GLU A 150 2.23 21.77 -6.68
CA GLU A 150 2.76 23.01 -6.12
C GLU A 150 4.21 23.26 -6.51
N ALA A 151 5.06 22.23 -6.47
CA ALA A 151 6.44 22.33 -6.93
C ALA A 151 6.52 22.71 -8.43
N LEU A 152 5.67 22.10 -9.28
CA LEU A 152 5.60 22.45 -10.70
C LEU A 152 5.19 23.90 -10.91
N LEU A 153 4.13 24.34 -10.22
CA LEU A 153 3.61 25.70 -10.32
C LEU A 153 4.67 26.70 -9.87
N TRP A 154 5.29 26.47 -8.71
CA TRP A 154 6.32 27.33 -8.16
C TRP A 154 7.53 27.47 -9.09
N LEU A 155 8.02 26.37 -9.67
CA LEU A 155 9.12 26.41 -10.65
C LEU A 155 8.74 27.15 -11.93
N CYS A 156 7.50 27.01 -12.41
CA CYS A 156 7.00 27.74 -13.58
C CYS A 156 6.83 29.24 -13.29
N GLU A 157 6.30 29.59 -12.12
CA GLU A 157 6.16 30.97 -11.65
C GLU A 157 7.52 31.62 -11.38
N SER A 158 8.53 30.83 -11.04
CA SER A 158 9.90 31.30 -10.83
C SER A 158 10.72 31.33 -12.12
N GLN A 159 10.11 31.10 -13.28
CA GLN A 159 10.74 31.17 -14.61
C GLN A 159 11.93 30.21 -14.81
N VAL A 160 11.94 29.09 -14.09
CA VAL A 160 13.03 28.10 -14.18
C VAL A 160 13.06 27.43 -15.55
N PHE A 161 11.88 27.20 -16.16
CA PHE A 161 11.76 26.42 -17.40
C PHE A 161 11.50 27.25 -18.66
N SER A 162 10.85 28.41 -18.54
CA SER A 162 10.69 29.36 -19.65
C SER A 162 10.25 30.74 -19.12
N PRO A 163 10.35 31.82 -19.94
CA PRO A 163 10.06 33.19 -19.53
C PRO A 163 8.59 33.43 -19.12
N MET A 164 8.34 34.52 -18.38
CA MET A 164 6.97 34.91 -17.99
C MET A 164 6.03 35.25 -19.15
N THR A 165 6.59 35.64 -20.31
CA THR A 165 5.80 35.95 -21.52
C THR A 165 5.05 34.73 -22.04
N ASP A 166 5.51 33.53 -21.68
CA ASP A 166 4.83 32.29 -22.01
C ASP A 166 3.69 32.02 -21.04
N GLY A 167 2.52 31.67 -21.59
CA GLY A 167 1.39 31.21 -20.79
C GLY A 167 1.73 29.95 -19.98
N MET A 168 0.99 29.71 -18.89
CA MET A 168 1.29 28.62 -17.95
C MET A 168 1.43 27.24 -18.61
N ASP A 169 0.58 26.90 -19.59
CA ASP A 169 0.69 25.63 -20.32
C ASP A 169 2.00 25.51 -21.11
N ALA A 170 2.51 26.58 -21.70
CA ALA A 170 3.79 26.55 -22.40
C ALA A 170 4.96 26.29 -21.42
N ARG A 171 4.94 26.93 -20.25
CA ARG A 171 5.93 26.70 -19.17
C ARG A 171 5.88 25.26 -18.66
N LEU A 172 4.69 24.71 -18.44
CA LEU A 172 4.49 23.31 -18.04
C LEU A 172 4.98 22.33 -19.10
N ARG A 173 4.77 22.62 -20.39
CA ARG A 173 5.34 21.79 -21.47
C ARG A 173 6.87 21.80 -21.45
N SER A 174 7.49 22.96 -21.21
CA SER A 174 8.96 23.06 -21.05
C SER A 174 9.44 22.23 -19.85
N ALA A 175 8.78 22.35 -18.69
CA ALA A 175 9.05 21.54 -17.51
C ALA A 175 8.97 20.02 -17.80
N TYR A 176 7.99 19.60 -18.60
CA TYR A 176 7.85 18.20 -19.00
C TYR A 176 9.01 17.72 -19.88
N ILE A 177 9.51 18.55 -20.81
CA ILE A 177 10.69 18.20 -21.62
C ILE A 177 11.90 17.97 -20.72
N HIS A 178 12.13 18.84 -19.74
CA HIS A 178 13.20 18.69 -18.76
C HIS A 178 13.03 17.40 -17.95
N PHE A 179 11.82 17.13 -17.45
CA PHE A 179 11.49 15.88 -16.76
C PHE A 179 11.78 14.63 -17.62
N LYS A 180 11.40 14.63 -18.91
CA LYS A 180 11.71 13.54 -19.84
C LYS A 180 13.22 13.40 -20.09
N GLY A 181 13.98 14.49 -20.08
CA GLY A 181 15.45 14.48 -20.08
C GLY A 181 16.01 13.77 -18.85
N TRP A 182 15.58 14.17 -17.66
CA TRP A 182 15.97 13.56 -16.39
C TRP A 182 15.64 12.06 -16.33
N LEU A 183 14.46 11.65 -16.81
CA LEU A 183 14.09 10.23 -16.87
C LEU A 183 15.05 9.40 -17.73
N ARG A 184 15.48 9.94 -18.88
CA ARG A 184 16.44 9.26 -19.77
C ARG A 184 17.80 9.09 -19.10
N ILE A 185 18.30 10.15 -18.45
CA ILE A 185 19.59 10.14 -17.73
C ILE A 185 19.57 9.08 -16.61
N ASN A 186 18.49 9.04 -15.84
CA ASN A 186 18.35 8.12 -14.70
C ASN A 186 17.82 6.72 -15.08
N LYS A 187 17.60 6.45 -16.37
CA LYS A 187 17.05 5.18 -16.88
C LYS A 187 15.72 4.79 -16.21
N LEU A 188 14.89 5.79 -15.93
CA LEU A 188 13.58 5.62 -15.32
C LEU A 188 12.46 5.67 -16.38
N SER A 189 11.34 5.01 -16.09
CA SER A 189 10.13 5.09 -16.91
C SER A 189 8.99 5.73 -16.14
N CYS A 190 8.20 6.55 -16.84
CA CYS A 190 6.99 7.18 -16.32
C CYS A 190 6.00 7.27 -17.49
N SER A 191 4.81 6.70 -17.30
CA SER A 191 3.73 6.68 -18.30
C SER A 191 2.80 7.89 -18.21
N GLY A 192 3.19 8.89 -17.40
CA GLY A 192 2.44 10.12 -17.22
C GLY A 192 2.27 10.91 -18.53
N ARG A 193 1.11 11.56 -18.68
CA ARG A 193 0.82 12.47 -19.79
C ARG A 193 1.61 13.78 -19.63
N GLN A 194 1.84 14.49 -20.72
CA GLN A 194 2.48 15.82 -20.66
C GLN A 194 1.83 16.76 -19.62
N PHE A 195 2.66 17.51 -18.90
CA PHE A 195 2.19 18.50 -17.93
C PHE A 195 1.37 19.59 -18.63
N SER A 196 0.24 19.93 -18.03
CA SER A 196 -0.71 20.94 -18.52
C SER A 196 -1.55 21.46 -17.36
N CYS A 197 -2.17 22.62 -17.54
CA CYS A 197 -3.10 23.18 -16.55
C CYS A 197 -4.23 22.20 -16.23
N ARG A 198 -4.72 21.50 -17.27
CA ARG A 198 -5.74 20.44 -17.14
C ARG A 198 -5.27 19.27 -16.27
N LEU A 199 -4.02 18.82 -16.44
CA LEU A 199 -3.48 17.71 -15.65
C LEU A 199 -3.29 18.09 -14.17
N LEU A 200 -2.99 19.36 -13.90
CA LEU A 200 -2.82 19.92 -12.56
C LEU A 200 -4.14 20.34 -11.91
N HIS A 201 -5.27 20.17 -12.60
CA HIS A 201 -6.59 20.58 -12.15
C HIS A 201 -6.64 22.06 -11.73
N LEU A 202 -5.97 22.92 -12.50
CA LEU A 202 -5.98 24.36 -12.25
C LEU A 202 -7.35 24.94 -12.59
N VAL A 203 -8.18 25.10 -11.57
CA VAL A 203 -9.51 25.72 -11.63
C VAL A 203 -9.56 26.75 -10.50
N GLU A 204 -10.14 27.92 -10.75
CA GLU A 204 -10.17 29.03 -9.77
C GLU A 204 -10.82 28.64 -8.43
N THR A 205 -11.72 27.66 -8.44
CA THR A 205 -12.49 27.22 -7.27
C THR A 205 -11.96 25.95 -6.61
N ASP A 206 -10.81 25.42 -7.03
CA ASP A 206 -10.28 24.15 -6.52
C ASP A 206 -8.78 24.22 -6.23
N PHE A 207 -8.30 23.31 -5.40
CA PHE A 207 -6.88 23.19 -5.07
C PHE A 207 -6.15 22.40 -6.17
N PRO A 208 -4.98 22.84 -6.61
CA PRO A 208 -4.21 22.15 -7.63
C PRO A 208 -3.74 20.78 -7.13
N TYR A 209 -3.78 19.79 -8.02
CA TYR A 209 -3.21 18.48 -7.76
C TYR A 209 -2.81 17.79 -9.05
N LEU A 210 -1.74 17.01 -9.01
CA LEU A 210 -1.25 16.26 -10.17
C LEU A 210 -2.11 15.01 -10.38
N GLY A 211 -2.88 14.97 -11.47
CA GLY A 211 -3.78 13.87 -11.85
C GLY A 211 -3.10 12.56 -12.30
N TYR A 212 -1.92 12.25 -11.76
CA TYR A 212 -1.17 11.02 -12.03
C TYR A 212 -1.57 9.87 -11.10
N LYS A 213 -1.28 8.65 -11.56
CA LYS A 213 -1.28 7.44 -10.72
C LYS A 213 -0.10 7.47 -9.73
N ALA A 214 -0.21 6.72 -8.64
CA ALA A 214 0.72 6.78 -7.52
C ALA A 214 2.19 6.57 -7.92
N PHE A 215 2.47 5.58 -8.78
CA PHE A 215 3.83 5.35 -9.27
C PHE A 215 4.38 6.58 -10.00
N ASN A 216 3.63 7.14 -10.94
CA ASN A 216 4.06 8.32 -11.71
C ASN A 216 4.22 9.56 -10.80
N CYS A 217 3.35 9.74 -9.79
CA CYS A 217 3.50 10.80 -8.79
C CYS A 217 4.83 10.69 -8.04
N ARG A 218 5.21 9.47 -7.60
CA ARG A 218 6.49 9.24 -6.92
C ARG A 218 7.69 9.55 -7.81
N ILE A 219 7.62 9.21 -9.09
CA ILE A 219 8.69 9.52 -10.04
C ILE A 219 8.83 11.04 -10.23
N VAL A 220 7.72 11.79 -10.31
CA VAL A 220 7.75 13.26 -10.38
C VAL A 220 8.30 13.85 -9.07
N LEU A 221 7.92 13.32 -7.91
CA LEU A 221 8.45 13.75 -6.62
C LEU A 221 9.97 13.54 -6.53
N ALA A 222 10.45 12.40 -7.01
CA ALA A 222 11.88 12.07 -7.05
C ALA A 222 12.65 13.03 -7.97
N TRP A 223 12.05 13.49 -9.07
CA TRP A 223 12.67 14.48 -9.96
C TRP A 223 12.93 15.80 -9.25
N PHE A 224 12.04 16.25 -8.37
CA PHE A 224 12.27 17.46 -7.58
C PHE A 224 13.25 17.29 -6.41
N LEU A 225 13.69 16.06 -6.11
CA LEU A 225 14.46 15.72 -4.91
C LEU A 225 13.74 16.09 -3.60
N MET A 226 12.42 16.26 -3.64
CA MET A 226 11.66 16.96 -2.58
C MET A 226 11.16 16.07 -1.44
N SER A 227 11.62 14.83 -1.28
CA SER A 227 11.14 14.02 -0.15
C SER A 227 12.15 13.02 0.37
N GLU A 228 12.86 13.44 1.43
CA GLU A 228 13.64 12.55 2.27
C GLU A 228 12.76 11.41 2.84
N VAL A 229 11.51 11.71 3.21
CA VAL A 229 10.53 10.69 3.66
C VAL A 229 10.33 9.60 2.60
N GLN A 230 10.09 9.97 1.35
CA GLN A 230 9.93 8.99 0.28
C GLN A 230 11.23 8.24 -0.02
N ASN A 231 12.38 8.91 0.09
CA ASN A 231 13.68 8.26 -0.05
C ASN A 231 13.89 7.19 1.04
N ASP A 232 13.67 7.55 2.30
CA ASP A 232 13.79 6.65 3.46
C ASP A 232 12.86 5.44 3.31
N LEU A 233 11.61 5.64 2.88
CA LEU A 233 10.68 4.55 2.62
C LEU A 233 11.18 3.58 1.53
N GLU A 234 11.89 4.07 0.52
CA GLU A 234 12.35 3.26 -0.62
C GLU A 234 13.66 2.54 -0.36
N THR A 235 14.55 3.15 0.41
CA THR A 235 15.90 2.63 0.72
C THR A 235 15.88 1.71 1.94
N SER A 236 15.03 1.96 2.93
CA SER A 236 14.90 1.09 4.10
C SER A 236 14.17 -0.22 3.80
N GLY A 237 14.55 -1.26 4.54
CA GLY A 237 13.94 -2.59 4.45
C GLY A 237 12.52 -2.64 4.99
N ARG A 238 11.95 -3.86 5.05
CA ARG A 238 10.61 -4.10 5.61
C ARG A 238 10.54 -3.77 7.11
N TYR A 239 11.57 -4.19 7.84
CA TYR A 239 11.72 -3.91 9.25
C TYR A 239 12.78 -2.82 9.39
N LEU A 240 12.44 -1.78 10.13
CA LEU A 240 13.27 -0.62 10.36
C LEU A 240 14.14 -0.86 11.59
N THR A 241 15.36 -0.34 11.57
CA THR A 241 16.11 -0.12 12.80
C THR A 241 15.45 0.98 13.64
N ALA A 242 15.83 1.08 14.92
CA ALA A 242 15.35 2.16 15.79
C ALA A 242 15.67 3.54 15.18
N SER A 243 16.91 3.75 14.74
CA SER A 243 17.35 5.00 14.11
C SER A 243 16.60 5.30 12.81
N GLU A 244 16.41 4.33 11.91
CA GLU A 244 15.62 4.55 10.69
C GLU A 244 14.19 4.97 10.99
N SER A 245 13.53 4.33 11.96
CA SER A 245 12.16 4.67 12.34
C SER A 245 12.04 6.07 12.98
N GLU A 246 13.04 6.48 13.77
CA GLU A 246 13.10 7.80 14.40
C GLU A 246 13.36 8.89 13.36
N ASN A 247 14.29 8.65 12.43
CA ASN A 247 14.57 9.56 11.32
C ASN A 247 13.34 9.73 10.42
N LEU A 248 12.70 8.63 10.04
CA LEU A 248 11.48 8.65 9.23
C LEU A 248 10.35 9.40 9.94
N TYR A 249 10.15 9.15 11.24
CA TYR A 249 9.16 9.86 12.05
C TYR A 249 9.47 11.36 12.10
N SER A 250 10.69 11.74 12.46
CA SER A 250 11.12 13.15 12.59
C SER A 250 10.96 13.94 11.28
N ARG A 251 11.48 13.41 10.18
CA ARG A 251 11.33 14.00 8.83
C ARG A 251 9.88 14.06 8.38
N GLY A 252 9.10 13.03 8.69
CA GLY A 252 7.67 12.99 8.41
C GLY A 252 6.89 14.07 9.17
N GLN A 253 7.19 14.27 10.45
CA GLN A 253 6.60 15.36 11.25
C GLN A 253 6.99 16.73 10.71
N LEU A 254 8.26 16.93 10.31
CA LEU A 254 8.70 18.16 9.69
C LEU A 254 7.93 18.44 8.38
N ALA A 255 7.74 17.42 7.54
CA ALA A 255 6.97 17.55 6.30
C ALA A 255 5.50 17.92 6.57
N LEU A 256 4.88 17.35 7.61
CA LEU A 256 3.50 17.69 8.02
C LEU A 256 3.39 19.14 8.52
N ARG A 257 4.37 19.61 9.30
CA ARG A 257 4.42 21.01 9.75
C ARG A 257 4.59 21.97 8.58
N PHE A 258 5.54 21.70 7.68
CA PHE A 258 5.75 22.49 6.47
C PHE A 258 4.47 22.58 5.62
N TYR A 259 3.77 21.45 5.41
CA TYR A 259 2.53 21.45 4.64
C TYR A 259 1.45 22.35 5.29
N ARG A 260 1.32 22.30 6.62
CA ARG A 260 0.38 23.14 7.36
C ARG A 260 0.73 24.62 7.25
N GLU A 261 1.99 24.97 7.48
CA GLU A 261 2.47 26.36 7.39
C GLU A 261 2.31 26.92 5.98
N ALA A 262 2.61 26.12 4.95
CA ALA A 262 2.36 26.51 3.56
C ALA A 262 0.87 26.78 3.32
N ALA A 263 -0.03 25.91 3.81
CA ALA A 263 -1.48 26.13 3.71
C ALA A 263 -1.93 27.42 4.41
N GLU A 264 -1.39 27.73 5.58
CA GLU A 264 -1.69 28.97 6.30
C GLU A 264 -1.21 30.21 5.52
N ILE A 265 0.02 30.20 5.00
CA ILE A 265 0.59 31.31 4.21
C ILE A 265 -0.24 31.58 2.95
N PHE A 266 -0.59 30.55 2.20
CA PHE A 266 -1.37 30.71 0.96
C PHE A 266 -2.83 31.08 1.23
N SER A 267 -3.42 30.54 2.31
CA SER A 267 -4.77 30.94 2.77
C SER A 267 -4.81 32.43 3.13
N ALA A 268 -3.80 32.95 3.83
CA ALA A 268 -3.69 34.37 4.17
C ALA A 268 -3.61 35.29 2.94
N ARG A 269 -3.21 34.74 1.77
CA ARG A 269 -3.16 35.45 0.47
C ARG A 269 -4.41 35.21 -0.39
N ALA A 270 -5.44 34.57 0.15
CA ALA A 270 -6.61 34.11 -0.60
C ALA A 270 -6.26 33.24 -1.82
N GLN A 271 -5.21 32.42 -1.71
CA GLN A 271 -4.77 31.51 -2.77
C GLN A 271 -5.04 30.06 -2.40
N LEU A 272 -5.76 29.34 -3.28
CA LEU A 272 -6.04 27.91 -3.13
C LEU A 272 -4.86 27.09 -3.66
N ARG A 273 -3.88 26.78 -2.79
CA ARG A 273 -2.66 26.04 -3.16
C ARG A 273 -2.50 24.72 -2.39
N PHE A 274 -2.58 24.79 -1.06
CA PHE A 274 -2.45 23.60 -0.21
C PHE A 274 -3.79 23.27 0.48
N GLN A 275 -4.31 22.08 0.20
CA GLN A 275 -5.55 21.62 0.84
C GLN A 275 -5.24 20.80 2.09
N LEU A 276 -5.70 21.26 3.25
CA LEU A 276 -5.67 20.46 4.47
C LEU A 276 -6.69 19.32 4.37
N ARG A 277 -6.21 18.08 4.15
CA ARG A 277 -7.04 16.88 4.00
C ARG A 277 -6.81 15.90 5.16
N PRO A 278 -7.80 15.06 5.51
CA PRO A 278 -7.62 13.98 6.50
C PRO A 278 -6.48 13.00 6.18
N LYS A 279 -5.99 12.96 4.93
CA LYS A 279 -4.80 12.20 4.56
C LYS A 279 -3.53 12.66 5.27
N LEU A 280 -3.42 13.93 5.66
CA LEU A 280 -2.30 14.43 6.47
C LEU A 280 -2.28 13.75 7.85
N HIS A 281 -3.45 13.60 8.47
CA HIS A 281 -3.59 12.84 9.70
C HIS A 281 -3.28 11.36 9.51
N ALA A 282 -3.74 10.76 8.40
CA ALA A 282 -3.38 9.37 8.09
C ALA A 282 -1.85 9.19 7.89
N MET A 283 -1.13 10.21 7.40
CA MET A 283 0.33 10.20 7.34
C MET A 283 0.94 10.24 8.74
N ASP A 284 0.45 11.10 9.64
CA ASP A 284 0.89 11.12 11.03
C ASP A 284 0.70 9.75 11.71
N GLU A 285 -0.47 9.13 11.52
CA GLU A 285 -0.77 7.78 12.00
C GLU A 285 0.16 6.70 11.42
N LEU A 286 0.50 6.80 10.14
CA LEU A 286 1.52 5.96 9.51
C LEU A 286 2.87 6.11 10.22
N LEU A 287 3.33 7.35 10.41
CA LEU A 287 4.63 7.66 11.00
C LEU A 287 4.72 7.16 12.45
N ARG A 288 3.67 7.33 13.26
CA ARG A 288 3.61 6.79 14.62
C ARG A 288 3.63 5.27 14.64
N GLY A 289 2.92 4.64 13.71
CA GLY A 289 3.00 3.19 13.49
C GLY A 289 4.44 2.75 13.19
N CYS A 290 5.16 3.47 12.31
CA CYS A 290 6.57 3.18 12.01
C CYS A 290 7.44 3.25 13.27
N LEU A 291 7.26 4.31 14.07
CA LEU A 291 8.06 4.52 15.28
C LEU A 291 7.84 3.43 16.33
N CYS A 292 6.58 3.01 16.51
CA CYS A 292 6.20 2.00 17.50
C CYS A 292 6.59 0.58 17.07
N GLU A 293 6.27 0.21 15.82
CA GLU A 293 6.36 -1.18 15.36
C GLU A 293 7.64 -1.47 14.59
N LYS A 294 8.40 -0.42 14.27
CA LYS A 294 9.61 -0.51 13.44
C LYS A 294 9.30 -1.22 12.11
N TYR A 295 8.14 -0.95 11.53
CA TYR A 295 7.69 -1.55 10.27
C TYR A 295 7.53 -0.48 9.19
N ASN A 296 8.07 -0.74 8.01
CA ASN A 296 8.03 0.20 6.90
C ASN A 296 6.66 0.16 6.19
N PRO A 297 5.91 1.28 6.15
CA PRO A 297 4.54 1.33 5.69
C PRO A 297 4.41 1.17 4.17
N ARG A 298 5.52 1.26 3.43
CA ARG A 298 5.59 0.87 2.02
C ARG A 298 5.20 -0.60 1.80
N TYR A 299 5.38 -1.46 2.81
CA TYR A 299 5.11 -2.89 2.70
C TYR A 299 3.69 -3.29 3.15
N PHE A 300 2.91 -2.37 3.73
CA PHE A 300 1.50 -2.60 4.09
C PHE A 300 0.64 -2.90 2.86
N GLN A 301 0.93 -2.26 1.73
CA GLN A 301 0.28 -2.53 0.44
C GLN A 301 1.30 -2.31 -0.68
N ASN A 302 1.44 -3.27 -1.60
CA ASN A 302 2.29 -3.09 -2.78
C ASN A 302 1.48 -2.90 -4.06
N TYR A 303 2.10 -2.29 -5.07
CA TYR A 303 1.47 -2.04 -6.38
C TYR A 303 1.03 -3.33 -7.08
N SER A 304 1.79 -4.41 -6.90
CA SER A 304 1.43 -5.72 -7.47
C SER A 304 0.13 -6.27 -6.88
N GLU A 305 -0.15 -6.02 -5.61
CA GLU A 305 -1.40 -6.39 -4.96
C GLU A 305 -2.56 -5.57 -5.53
N GLU A 306 -2.37 -4.29 -5.84
CA GLU A 306 -3.39 -3.45 -6.51
C GLU A 306 -3.70 -3.96 -7.92
N ASP A 307 -2.69 -4.27 -8.72
CA ASP A 307 -2.88 -4.83 -10.06
C ASP A 307 -3.65 -6.16 -9.99
N VAL A 308 -3.30 -7.03 -9.03
CA VAL A 308 -4.01 -8.28 -8.78
C VAL A 308 -5.46 -8.01 -8.34
N LEU A 309 -5.71 -7.07 -7.43
CA LEU A 309 -7.06 -6.70 -7.02
C LEU A 309 -7.89 -6.12 -8.17
N GLY A 310 -7.27 -5.32 -9.04
CA GLY A 310 -7.87 -4.79 -10.26
C GLY A 310 -8.28 -5.90 -11.23
N LEU A 311 -7.55 -7.01 -11.26
CA LEU A 311 -7.92 -8.22 -12.01
C LEU A 311 -9.03 -9.03 -11.31
N LEU A 312 -8.95 -9.18 -9.99
CA LEU A 312 -9.88 -9.99 -9.21
C LEU A 312 -11.27 -9.35 -9.10
N LYS A 313 -11.36 -8.02 -9.03
CA LYS A 313 -12.63 -7.30 -8.84
C LYS A 313 -13.63 -7.53 -10.00
N PRO A 314 -13.27 -7.38 -11.29
CA PRO A 314 -14.15 -7.72 -12.41
C PRO A 314 -14.48 -9.22 -12.48
N LEU A 315 -13.53 -10.09 -12.11
CA LEU A 315 -13.77 -11.53 -12.07
C LEU A 315 -14.83 -11.86 -11.03
N ALA A 316 -14.69 -11.34 -9.80
CA ALA A 316 -15.65 -11.49 -8.73
C ALA A 316 -17.03 -10.95 -9.14
N GLN A 317 -17.12 -9.75 -9.70
CA GLN A 317 -18.41 -9.18 -10.13
C GLN A 317 -19.12 -10.05 -11.18
N LYS A 318 -18.37 -10.63 -12.13
CA LYS A 318 -18.94 -11.52 -13.17
C LYS A 318 -19.41 -12.87 -12.61
N SER A 319 -18.81 -13.34 -11.53
CA SER A 319 -19.13 -14.65 -10.97
C SER A 319 -20.30 -14.63 -9.98
N VAL A 320 -20.72 -13.47 -9.46
CA VAL A 320 -21.90 -13.33 -8.56
C VAL A 320 -23.21 -13.78 -9.23
N VAL A 321 -23.26 -13.79 -10.57
CA VAL A 321 -24.41 -14.26 -11.35
C VAL A 321 -24.50 -15.80 -11.42
N SER A 322 -23.49 -16.51 -10.92
CA SER A 322 -23.43 -17.97 -10.89
C SER A 322 -23.45 -18.47 -9.44
N SER A 323 -23.97 -19.67 -9.19
CA SER A 323 -23.99 -20.27 -7.85
C SER A 323 -22.64 -20.10 -7.12
N ALA A 324 -22.64 -19.87 -5.81
CA ALA A 324 -21.42 -19.57 -5.04
C ALA A 324 -20.27 -20.59 -5.25
N ARG A 325 -20.59 -21.84 -5.62
CA ARG A 325 -19.63 -22.90 -5.91
C ARG A 325 -18.94 -22.74 -7.28
N SER A 326 -19.66 -22.30 -8.31
CA SER A 326 -19.09 -22.01 -9.63
C SER A 326 -18.27 -20.71 -9.63
N PHE A 327 -18.59 -19.78 -8.73
CA PHE A 327 -17.81 -18.55 -8.52
C PHE A 327 -16.37 -18.85 -8.11
N GLU A 328 -16.20 -19.64 -7.05
CA GLU A 328 -14.89 -19.89 -6.44
C GLU A 328 -13.96 -20.64 -7.41
N VAL A 329 -14.49 -21.67 -8.07
CA VAL A 329 -13.76 -22.46 -9.07
C VAL A 329 -13.41 -21.65 -10.32
N SER A 330 -14.31 -20.78 -10.79
CA SER A 330 -14.05 -19.94 -11.98
C SER A 330 -13.03 -18.85 -11.72
N MET A 331 -13.06 -18.24 -10.53
CA MET A 331 -12.07 -17.26 -10.11
C MET A 331 -10.68 -17.90 -10.00
N MET A 332 -10.59 -19.07 -9.35
CA MET A 332 -9.34 -19.83 -9.21
C MET A 332 -8.78 -20.25 -10.58
N LYS A 333 -9.59 -20.90 -11.43
CA LYS A 333 -9.14 -21.34 -12.77
C LYS A 333 -8.58 -20.17 -13.58
N ARG A 334 -9.25 -19.02 -13.59
CA ARG A 334 -8.80 -17.85 -14.35
C ARG A 334 -7.56 -17.16 -13.77
N TYR A 335 -7.40 -17.19 -12.44
CA TYR A 335 -6.19 -16.69 -11.79
C TYR A 335 -4.98 -17.56 -12.14
N PHE A 336 -5.10 -18.88 -11.96
CA PHE A 336 -4.01 -19.83 -12.24
C PHE A 336 -3.64 -19.89 -13.73
N LEU A 337 -4.63 -19.89 -14.64
CA LEU A 337 -4.38 -19.85 -16.09
C LEU A 337 -3.64 -18.58 -16.56
N ARG A 338 -3.71 -17.48 -15.80
CA ARG A 338 -2.94 -16.26 -16.11
C ARG A 338 -1.55 -16.24 -15.48
N CYS A 339 -1.37 -16.86 -14.31
CA CYS A 339 -0.05 -17.03 -13.70
C CYS A 339 0.85 -17.96 -14.52
N ASP A 340 0.28 -18.95 -15.21
CA ASP A 340 1.03 -19.89 -16.05
C ASP A 340 1.58 -19.27 -17.35
N LEU A 341 1.01 -18.15 -17.79
CA LEU A 341 1.46 -17.45 -19.01
C LEU A 341 2.72 -16.59 -18.80
N GLY A 342 3.20 -16.43 -17.57
CA GLY A 342 4.39 -15.65 -17.25
C GLY A 342 5.50 -16.51 -16.65
N ARG A 343 6.48 -16.93 -17.46
CA ARG A 343 7.71 -17.65 -17.03
C ARG A 343 8.66 -16.83 -16.14
N LYS A 344 8.16 -16.18 -15.09
CA LYS A 344 9.01 -15.63 -14.02
C LYS A 344 8.71 -16.40 -12.74
N LYS A 345 9.76 -16.99 -12.15
CA LYS A 345 9.71 -17.57 -10.79
C LYS A 345 9.32 -16.47 -9.82
N ILE A 346 8.02 -16.30 -9.60
CA ILE A 346 7.50 -15.50 -8.50
C ILE A 346 7.82 -16.30 -7.24
N ASN A 347 8.72 -15.78 -6.40
CA ASN A 347 8.87 -16.28 -5.03
C ASN A 347 7.51 -16.12 -4.37
N ILE A 348 6.83 -17.25 -4.17
CA ILE A 348 5.56 -17.34 -3.48
C ILE A 348 5.85 -17.06 -1.99
N HIS A 349 6.01 -15.80 -1.63
CA HIS A 349 5.57 -15.38 -0.32
C HIS A 349 4.09 -15.72 -0.28
N ILE A 350 3.73 -16.58 0.66
CA ILE A 350 2.37 -17.00 0.98
C ILE A 350 1.58 -15.75 1.44
N CYS A 351 1.28 -14.86 0.49
CA CYS A 351 0.13 -13.98 0.52
C CYS A 351 -1.07 -14.84 0.13
N ILE A 352 -1.35 -15.86 0.96
CA ILE A 352 -2.59 -16.62 0.83
C ILE A 352 -3.68 -15.72 1.39
N TYR A 353 -4.31 -14.99 0.47
CA TYR A 353 -5.74 -14.75 0.54
C TYR A 353 -6.39 -16.02 1.08
N ALA A 354 -7.00 -15.94 2.26
CA ALA A 354 -7.54 -17.05 3.02
C ALA A 354 -8.59 -17.93 2.30
N CYS A 355 -8.83 -17.70 1.01
CA CYS A 355 -9.59 -18.56 0.10
C CYS A 355 -8.74 -19.72 -0.50
N ILE A 356 -7.41 -19.57 -0.65
CA ILE A 356 -6.61 -20.50 -1.49
C ILE A 356 -6.37 -21.87 -0.83
N TYR A 357 -6.33 -21.95 0.51
CA TYR A 357 -6.12 -23.23 1.19
C TYR A 357 -7.40 -24.08 1.32
N ILE A 358 -8.58 -23.46 1.22
CA ILE A 358 -9.88 -24.15 1.35
C ILE A 358 -10.22 -24.94 0.07
N VAL A 359 -9.70 -24.53 -1.09
CA VAL A 359 -10.13 -25.08 -2.40
C VAL A 359 -9.31 -26.29 -2.86
N LEU A 360 -8.03 -26.42 -2.47
CA LEU A 360 -7.21 -27.57 -2.88
C LEU A 360 -7.66 -28.91 -2.26
N ILE A 361 -8.37 -28.87 -1.13
CA ILE A 361 -8.82 -30.09 -0.44
C ILE A 361 -10.20 -30.57 -0.94
N ASN A 362 -11.01 -29.69 -1.56
CA ASN A 362 -12.41 -30.00 -1.89
C ASN A 362 -12.73 -30.14 -3.39
N SER A 363 -11.73 -30.08 -4.29
CA SER A 363 -11.98 -29.88 -5.74
C SER A 363 -11.39 -30.92 -6.70
N ILE A 364 -10.89 -32.07 -6.23
CA ILE A 364 -10.42 -33.14 -7.14
C ILE A 364 -11.28 -34.40 -6.97
N PRO A 365 -12.20 -34.70 -7.90
CA PRO A 365 -12.57 -36.08 -8.16
C PRO A 365 -11.44 -36.72 -8.97
N TRP A 366 -10.77 -37.73 -8.42
CA TRP A 366 -9.83 -38.53 -9.20
C TRP A 366 -10.60 -39.42 -10.19
N PRO A 367 -10.23 -39.47 -11.48
CA PRO A 367 -10.62 -40.56 -12.37
C PRO A 367 -9.90 -41.84 -11.94
N GLY A 368 -10.59 -42.96 -12.13
CA GLY A 368 -10.12 -44.29 -11.77
C GLY A 368 -8.82 -44.70 -12.47
N PHE A 369 -8.21 -45.71 -11.85
CA PHE A 369 -7.10 -46.54 -12.30
C PHE A 369 -7.12 -46.88 -13.80
N LEU A 370 -5.97 -46.71 -14.46
CA LEU A 370 -5.42 -47.65 -15.45
C LEU A 370 -3.88 -47.67 -15.30
N PRO A 371 -3.20 -48.79 -15.65
CA PRO A 371 -1.90 -49.18 -15.10
C PRO A 371 -0.71 -48.49 -15.78
N ILE A 372 0.40 -48.41 -15.03
CA ILE A 372 1.69 -47.87 -15.45
C ILE A 372 2.47 -48.96 -16.22
N ASP A 373 2.94 -48.62 -17.41
CA ASP A 373 3.96 -49.36 -18.17
C ASP A 373 5.37 -48.89 -17.72
N PRO A 374 6.27 -49.77 -17.26
CA PRO A 374 7.56 -49.39 -16.69
C PRO A 374 8.68 -49.50 -17.73
N LYS A 375 8.80 -48.53 -18.64
CA LYS A 375 10.05 -48.28 -19.38
C LYS A 375 10.22 -46.81 -19.72
N MET A 376 11.15 -46.15 -19.04
CA MET A 376 12.27 -45.41 -19.66
C MET A 376 13.08 -44.69 -18.59
N SER A 377 14.30 -45.20 -18.44
CA SER A 377 15.42 -44.69 -17.65
C SER A 377 16.18 -43.60 -18.40
N ASN A 378 16.84 -42.74 -17.61
CA ASN A 378 18.11 -42.04 -17.85
C ASN A 378 18.25 -41.13 -19.07
N GLU A 379 18.56 -39.85 -18.85
CA GLU A 379 19.94 -39.32 -18.95
C GLU A 379 20.02 -37.79 -18.74
N ALA A 380 21.26 -37.33 -18.47
CA ALA A 380 21.77 -35.95 -18.51
C ALA A 380 21.84 -35.17 -17.19
N PHE A 381 22.82 -35.58 -16.37
CA PHE A 381 23.56 -34.78 -15.40
C PHE A 381 24.84 -34.27 -16.07
N GLY A 382 25.21 -32.98 -15.91
CA GLY A 382 26.58 -32.54 -16.21
C GLY A 382 26.75 -31.04 -16.47
N GLY A 383 27.57 -30.37 -15.65
CA GLY A 383 28.27 -29.13 -16.04
C GLY A 383 28.19 -27.96 -15.06
N ARG A 384 29.09 -27.92 -14.06
CA ARG A 384 29.56 -26.67 -13.43
C ARG A 384 31.01 -26.43 -13.87
N VAL A 385 31.39 -25.13 -13.88
CA VAL A 385 32.65 -24.53 -13.43
C VAL A 385 33.35 -23.61 -14.46
N ALA A 386 33.59 -22.39 -13.98
CA ALA A 386 34.64 -21.40 -14.28
C ALA A 386 34.58 -20.53 -15.55
N ALA A 387 34.33 -19.23 -15.32
CA ALA A 387 35.26 -18.17 -15.73
C ALA A 387 35.12 -16.97 -14.76
N ARG A 388 36.05 -16.89 -13.80
CA ARG A 388 36.38 -15.69 -13.03
C ARG A 388 37.62 -15.08 -13.69
N SER A 389 37.70 -13.75 -13.67
CA SER A 389 38.84 -12.89 -14.01
C SER A 389 38.89 -12.36 -15.45
N LEU A 390 38.36 -11.14 -15.62
CA LEU A 390 39.17 -10.02 -16.13
C LEU A 390 38.47 -8.68 -15.88
N LEU A 391 39.27 -7.71 -15.43
CA LEU A 391 39.03 -6.27 -15.27
C LEU A 391 38.51 -5.79 -13.91
N PHE A 392 39.37 -6.12 -12.95
CA PHE A 392 39.72 -5.33 -11.78
C PHE A 392 40.47 -4.04 -12.18
N THR A 393 39.78 -3.05 -12.78
CA THR A 393 40.27 -1.67 -12.91
C THR A 393 39.13 -0.72 -13.25
N PHE A 394 38.27 -0.38 -12.29
CA PHE A 394 37.52 0.89 -12.27
C PHE A 394 36.90 1.17 -10.89
N TRP A 395 37.64 0.86 -9.82
CA TRP A 395 37.23 1.07 -8.42
C TRP A 395 38.11 2.13 -7.75
N ASN A 396 38.38 3.27 -8.40
CA ASN A 396 39.17 4.33 -7.75
C ASN A 396 38.83 5.79 -8.14
N HIS A 397 37.64 6.09 -8.69
CA HIS A 397 37.32 7.48 -9.05
C HIS A 397 35.87 7.97 -8.81
N LEU A 398 35.17 7.54 -7.76
CA LEU A 398 33.89 8.20 -7.41
C LEU A 398 33.65 8.41 -5.91
N VAL A 399 34.73 8.57 -5.15
CA VAL A 399 34.72 9.00 -3.73
C VAL A 399 35.11 10.49 -3.59
N VAL A 400 35.24 11.24 -4.69
CA VAL A 400 35.73 12.66 -4.66
C VAL A 400 34.70 13.70 -5.13
N LEU A 401 33.48 13.32 -5.53
CA LEU A 401 32.42 14.31 -5.86
C LEU A 401 31.36 14.51 -4.77
N SER A 402 31.60 13.98 -3.57
CA SER A 402 30.77 14.19 -2.37
C SER A 402 31.24 15.35 -1.48
N LEU A 403 32.17 16.19 -1.94
CA LEU A 403 32.75 17.29 -1.15
C LEU A 403 32.74 18.67 -1.83
N LEU A 404 31.94 18.88 -2.88
CA LEU A 404 31.91 20.16 -3.62
C LEU A 404 30.53 20.78 -3.86
N TYR A 405 29.47 20.39 -3.14
CA TYR A 405 28.15 21.06 -3.28
C TYR A 405 27.48 21.46 -1.96
N LEU A 406 28.24 21.50 -0.86
CA LEU A 406 27.90 22.26 0.34
C LEU A 406 28.96 23.32 0.56
N GLY A 407 28.65 24.56 0.17
CA GLY A 407 29.45 25.73 0.49
C GLY A 407 29.81 26.56 -0.73
N PHE A 408 28.87 27.38 -1.19
CA PHE A 408 29.11 28.81 -1.42
C PHE A 408 27.75 29.46 -1.70
N GLY A 409 27.41 30.45 -0.88
CA GLY A 409 26.25 31.29 -1.13
C GLY A 409 26.47 32.17 -2.35
N TYR A 410 25.38 32.53 -3.00
CA TYR A 410 25.27 33.81 -3.69
C TYR A 410 23.90 34.41 -3.38
N ARG A 411 23.96 35.60 -2.77
CA ARG A 411 22.96 36.65 -2.94
C ARG A 411 22.99 37.05 -4.41
N LEU A 412 21.85 36.99 -5.09
CA LEU A 412 21.18 38.10 -5.77
C LEU A 412 19.75 37.64 -6.10
#